data_AF-A0A7I6MYV4-F1
#
_entry.id   AF-A0A7I6MYV4-F1
#
_cell.length_a   1.000
_cell.length_b   1.000
_cell.length_c   1.000
_cell.angle_alpha   90.00
_cell.angle_beta   90.00
_cell.angle_gamma   90.00
#
_symmetry.space_group_name_H-M   'P 1'
#
loop_
_entity.id
_entity.type
_entity.pdbx_description
1 polymer ?
#
loop_
_entity_poly.entity_id
_entity_poly.type
_entity_poly.pdbx_seq_one_letter_code
_entity_poly.pdbx_strand_id
1 'polypeptide(L)'
;VMVNNMSSQRASQWEEVILAALNQQMSQNQYRLVMSKTLVGIQLVVCVKVDHIDHVRDVCGATAGVGIMGMMGNKGGAAIRMTFYNSTVCFVCAHLAAHRENVAGRNADYLNILSKIDFKESNDYPANDMRFYSGDPPILNHDFVFWIGDLNYRITDDLTTEECIQYAETGKLAELLSREQLLIERRRGNVFHGFEEGPIRFPPTYKFQAGTSVYEKRPEKKLRAPAWCDRVLWKAKIPNHVGLIQYNSIMELDLSDHKPVNAFFDVQVKHQIESKKN
;
A
#
# COMPACT_ATOMS: atom_id res chain seq x y z
N VAL A 1 1.70 -27.28 -6.25
CA VAL A 1 0.82 -27.44 -5.07
C VAL A 1 1.54 -27.20 -3.73
N MET A 2 2.84 -27.51 -3.57
CA MET A 2 3.56 -27.24 -2.30
C MET A 2 3.94 -25.76 -2.01
N VAL A 3 4.08 -24.89 -3.03
CA VAL A 3 4.49 -23.48 -2.85
C VAL A 3 3.42 -22.66 -2.11
N ASN A 4 2.13 -22.97 -2.30
CA ASN A 4 1.04 -22.26 -1.62
C ASN A 4 0.97 -22.55 -0.11
N ASN A 5 1.52 -23.66 0.37
CA ASN A 5 1.38 -24.04 1.79
C ASN A 5 2.32 -23.21 2.69
N MET A 6 3.55 -22.94 2.24
CA MET A 6 4.52 -22.17 3.04
C MET A 6 4.21 -20.68 3.11
N SER A 7 3.76 -20.06 2.01
CA SER A 7 3.35 -18.65 2.03
C SER A 7 2.15 -18.43 2.95
N SER A 8 1.17 -19.32 2.92
CA SER A 8 0.01 -19.25 3.81
C SER A 8 0.41 -19.45 5.27
N GLN A 9 1.29 -20.41 5.58
CA GLN A 9 1.78 -20.62 6.95
C GLN A 9 2.52 -19.39 7.50
N ARG A 10 3.42 -18.80 6.70
CA ARG A 10 4.13 -17.56 7.08
C ARG A 10 3.18 -16.38 7.25
N ALA A 11 2.16 -16.29 6.41
CA ALA A 11 1.14 -15.25 6.55
C ALA A 11 0.41 -15.35 7.90
N SER A 12 -0.02 -16.55 8.29
CA SER A 12 -0.65 -16.77 9.60
C SER A 12 0.27 -16.45 10.77
N GLN A 13 1.56 -16.81 10.68
CA GLN A 13 2.55 -16.42 11.70
C GLN A 13 2.70 -14.90 11.81
N TRP A 14 2.73 -14.19 10.68
CA TRP A 14 2.77 -12.73 10.67
C TRP A 14 1.50 -12.11 11.27
N GLU A 15 0.32 -12.67 10.98
CA GLU A 15 -0.94 -12.22 11.60
C GLU A 15 -0.90 -12.32 13.12
N GLU A 16 -0.44 -13.45 13.65
CA GLU A 16 -0.29 -13.68 15.09
C GLU A 16 0.68 -12.67 15.71
N VAL A 17 1.86 -12.48 15.11
CA VAL A 17 2.89 -11.56 15.63
C VAL A 17 2.42 -10.10 15.56
N ILE A 18 1.78 -9.68 14.45
CA ILE A 18 1.26 -8.32 14.30
C ILE A 18 0.18 -8.06 15.35
N LEU A 19 -0.77 -8.98 15.51
CA LEU A 19 -1.87 -8.80 16.45
C LEU A 19 -1.36 -8.79 17.89
N ALA A 20 -0.44 -9.70 18.24
CA ALA A 20 0.19 -9.73 19.56
C ALA A 20 0.95 -8.42 19.84
N ALA A 21 1.72 -7.91 18.89
CA ALA A 21 2.46 -6.66 19.04
C ALA A 21 1.53 -5.46 19.23
N LEU A 22 0.47 -5.34 18.41
CA LEU A 22 -0.55 -4.28 18.57
C LEU A 22 -1.20 -4.32 19.95
N ASN A 23 -1.60 -5.51 20.39
CA ASN A 23 -2.32 -5.71 21.65
C ASN A 23 -1.43 -5.57 22.89
N GLN A 24 -0.13 -5.86 22.77
CA GLN A 24 0.84 -5.62 23.83
C GLN A 24 1.07 -4.12 24.08
N GLN A 25 1.07 -3.30 23.02
CA GLN A 25 1.30 -1.86 23.14
C GLN A 25 0.04 -1.08 23.53
N MET A 26 -1.15 -1.65 23.32
CA MET A 26 -2.42 -0.97 23.51
C MET A 26 -3.12 -1.40 24.81
N SER A 27 -2.83 -0.70 25.91
CA SER A 27 -3.31 -1.03 27.26
C SER A 27 -4.83 -0.91 27.44
N GLN A 28 -5.53 -0.10 26.64
CA GLN A 28 -6.95 0.19 26.81
C GLN A 28 -7.83 -0.24 25.63
N ASN A 29 -7.25 -0.52 24.46
CA ASN A 29 -8.00 -0.76 23.23
C ASN A 29 -7.37 -1.89 22.43
N GLN A 30 -7.83 -3.11 22.68
CA GLN A 30 -7.39 -4.29 21.96
C GLN A 30 -7.86 -4.23 20.49
N TYR A 31 -7.12 -4.87 19.60
CA TYR A 31 -7.42 -5.03 18.19
C TYR A 31 -7.89 -6.45 17.89
N ARG A 32 -8.69 -6.59 16.84
CA ARG A 32 -9.04 -7.85 16.19
C ARG A 32 -8.68 -7.80 14.71
N LEU A 33 -8.27 -8.95 14.18
CA LEU A 33 -8.14 -9.15 12.75
C LEU A 33 -9.52 -9.05 12.09
N VAL A 34 -9.63 -8.20 11.07
CA VAL A 34 -10.81 -8.12 10.19
C VAL A 34 -10.64 -9.10 9.04
N MET A 35 -9.53 -9.00 8.32
CA MET A 35 -9.18 -9.90 7.21
C MET A 35 -7.70 -9.77 6.89
N SER A 36 -7.12 -10.85 6.38
CA SER A 36 -5.84 -10.85 5.70
C SER A 36 -5.99 -11.35 4.26
N LYS A 37 -5.14 -10.84 3.36
CA LYS A 37 -5.02 -11.34 1.99
C LYS A 37 -3.55 -11.40 1.59
N THR A 38 -3.19 -12.53 1.00
CA THR A 38 -1.83 -12.85 0.60
C THR A 38 -1.78 -13.16 -0.88
N LEU A 39 -0.80 -12.59 -1.56
CA LEU A 39 -0.46 -12.93 -2.93
C LEU A 39 1.06 -13.09 -3.02
N VAL A 40 1.53 -14.34 -3.05
CA VAL A 40 2.94 -14.70 -3.21
C VAL A 40 3.79 -14.18 -2.05
N GLY A 41 4.40 -13.00 -2.18
CA GLY A 41 5.19 -12.32 -1.14
C GLY A 41 4.52 -11.05 -0.59
N ILE A 42 3.32 -10.71 -1.06
CA ILE A 42 2.51 -9.60 -0.57
C ILE A 42 1.58 -10.13 0.52
N GLN A 43 1.52 -9.44 1.64
CA GLN A 43 0.52 -9.67 2.67
C GLN A 43 -0.11 -8.34 3.06
N LEU A 44 -1.43 -8.27 3.00
CA LEU A 44 -2.23 -7.16 3.50
C LEU A 44 -3.03 -7.66 4.71
N VAL A 45 -2.89 -6.99 5.85
CA VAL A 45 -3.57 -7.32 7.10
C VAL A 45 -4.37 -6.08 7.53
N VAL A 46 -5.68 -6.25 7.73
CA VAL A 46 -6.55 -5.19 8.26
C VAL A 46 -7.01 -5.60 9.65
N CYS A 47 -6.73 -4.75 10.63
CA CYS A 47 -7.15 -4.91 12.01
C CYS A 47 -8.02 -3.72 12.43
N VAL A 48 -8.94 -3.95 13.36
CA VAL A 48 -9.82 -2.92 13.93
C VAL A 48 -9.80 -3.00 15.45
N LYS A 49 -9.98 -1.88 16.14
CA LYS A 49 -10.20 -1.88 17.59
C LYS A 49 -11.48 -2.66 17.91
N VAL A 50 -11.47 -3.39 19.03
CA VAL A 50 -12.60 -4.20 19.50
C VAL A 50 -13.88 -3.38 19.57
N ASP A 51 -13.83 -2.16 20.09
CA ASP A 51 -14.99 -1.26 20.24
C ASP A 51 -15.69 -0.89 18.93
N HIS A 52 -15.05 -1.14 17.78
CA HIS A 52 -15.61 -0.82 16.47
C HIS A 52 -15.90 -2.05 15.60
N ILE A 53 -15.71 -3.27 16.12
CA ILE A 53 -15.90 -4.49 15.32
C ILE A 53 -17.33 -4.65 14.82
N ASP A 54 -18.32 -4.28 15.63
CA ASP A 54 -19.75 -4.38 15.27
C ASP A 54 -20.15 -3.37 14.18
N HIS A 55 -19.28 -2.41 13.87
CA HIS A 55 -19.45 -1.45 12.79
C HIS A 55 -18.72 -1.86 11.50
N VAL A 56 -18.04 -3.01 11.47
CA VAL A 56 -17.39 -3.57 10.29
C VAL A 56 -18.35 -4.55 9.60
N ARG A 57 -18.73 -4.26 8.36
CA ARG A 57 -19.65 -5.07 7.54
C ARG A 57 -19.11 -5.26 6.13
N ASP A 58 -19.71 -6.18 5.40
CA ASP A 58 -19.45 -6.40 3.96
C ASP A 58 -17.94 -6.53 3.65
N VAL A 59 -17.22 -7.31 4.46
CA VAL A 59 -15.77 -7.51 4.29
C VAL A 59 -15.52 -8.46 3.11
N CYS A 60 -14.70 -8.03 2.16
CA CYS A 60 -14.30 -8.85 1.03
C CYS A 60 -12.84 -8.55 0.68
N GLY A 61 -12.13 -9.53 0.12
CA GLY A 61 -10.77 -9.31 -0.34
C GLY A 61 -10.46 -10.11 -1.59
N ALA A 62 -9.64 -9.54 -2.46
CA ALA A 62 -9.28 -10.07 -3.76
C ALA A 62 -7.80 -9.84 -4.05
N THR A 63 -7.25 -10.56 -5.02
CA THR A 63 -5.84 -10.45 -5.42
C THR A 63 -5.73 -10.39 -6.93
N ALA A 64 -4.78 -9.62 -7.44
CA ALA A 64 -4.45 -9.58 -8.86
C ALA A 64 -2.95 -9.82 -9.05
N GLY A 65 -2.60 -10.93 -9.69
CA GLY A 65 -1.24 -11.20 -10.15
C GLY A 65 -0.87 -10.31 -11.34
N VAL A 66 0.34 -9.74 -11.30
CA VAL A 66 0.98 -9.04 -12.41
C VAL A 66 2.43 -9.56 -12.55
N GLY A 67 3.12 -9.25 -13.65
CA GLY A 67 4.46 -9.81 -13.92
C GLY A 67 4.63 -10.25 -15.37
N ILE A 68 5.33 -11.37 -15.61
CA ILE A 68 5.58 -11.88 -16.98
C ILE A 68 4.23 -12.02 -17.71
N MET A 69 4.10 -11.33 -18.85
CA MET A 69 2.88 -11.24 -19.67
C MET A 69 1.63 -10.77 -18.90
N GLY A 70 1.80 -10.02 -17.81
CA GLY A 70 0.71 -9.54 -16.98
C GLY A 70 -0.06 -10.64 -16.23
N MET A 71 0.45 -11.88 -16.16
CA MET A 71 -0.28 -13.03 -15.59
C MET A 71 0.53 -13.88 -14.60
N MET A 72 1.88 -13.89 -14.65
CA MET A 72 2.69 -14.77 -13.79
C MET A 72 3.16 -14.08 -12.49
N GLY A 73 2.69 -14.62 -11.35
CA GLY A 73 2.66 -13.96 -10.04
C GLY A 73 3.94 -14.01 -9.19
N ASN A 74 4.90 -13.13 -9.45
CA ASN A 74 5.84 -12.67 -8.42
C ASN A 74 5.65 -11.19 -8.03
N LYS A 75 4.64 -10.55 -8.64
CA LYS A 75 4.20 -9.18 -8.44
C LYS A 75 2.68 -9.16 -8.43
N GLY A 76 2.09 -8.08 -7.94
CA GLY A 76 0.64 -7.95 -7.96
C GLY A 76 0.11 -6.98 -6.93
N GLY A 77 -1.17 -7.13 -6.64
CA GLY A 77 -1.87 -6.44 -5.57
C GLY A 77 -2.76 -7.39 -4.79
N ALA A 78 -2.82 -7.18 -3.48
CA ALA A 78 -3.85 -7.72 -2.60
C ALA A 78 -4.73 -6.56 -2.14
N ALA A 79 -6.05 -6.71 -2.18
CA ALA A 79 -6.99 -5.70 -1.73
C ALA A 79 -8.00 -6.28 -0.74
N ILE A 80 -8.38 -5.46 0.23
CA ILE A 80 -9.44 -5.75 1.21
C ILE A 80 -10.35 -4.52 1.25
N ARG A 81 -11.66 -4.76 1.08
CA ARG A 81 -12.69 -3.75 1.25
C ARG A 81 -13.61 -4.11 2.40
N MET A 82 -14.19 -3.08 3.01
CA MET A 82 -15.21 -3.22 4.02
C MET A 82 -16.12 -1.98 4.05
N THR A 83 -17.31 -2.16 4.58
CA THR A 83 -18.12 -1.05 5.11
C THR A 83 -17.71 -0.86 6.56
N PHE A 84 -17.26 0.35 6.91
CA PHE A 84 -16.96 0.76 8.27
C PHE A 84 -17.92 1.88 8.68
N TYR A 85 -18.73 1.63 9.71
CA TYR A 85 -19.94 2.40 9.99
C TYR A 85 -20.85 2.47 8.76
N ASN A 86 -20.98 3.62 8.11
CA ASN A 86 -21.75 3.83 6.88
C ASN A 86 -20.88 4.34 5.72
N SER A 87 -19.56 4.22 5.84
CA SER A 87 -18.60 4.54 4.78
C SER A 87 -17.94 3.29 4.23
N THR A 88 -17.64 3.28 2.93
CA THR A 88 -16.91 2.17 2.30
C THR A 88 -15.43 2.50 2.20
N VAL A 89 -14.58 1.56 2.59
CA VAL A 89 -13.12 1.70 2.54
C VAL A 89 -12.50 0.52 1.80
N CYS A 90 -11.49 0.81 0.98
CA CYS A 90 -10.68 -0.19 0.28
C CYS A 90 -9.20 0.05 0.55
N PHE A 91 -8.51 -0.98 1.03
CA PHE A 91 -7.05 -1.01 1.17
C PHE A 91 -6.47 -1.87 0.06
N VAL A 92 -5.44 -1.38 -0.61
CA VAL A 92 -4.69 -2.10 -1.65
C VAL A 92 -3.22 -2.11 -1.26
N CYS A 93 -2.60 -3.27 -1.16
CA CYS A 93 -1.15 -3.43 -1.01
C CYS A 93 -0.58 -4.01 -2.32
N ALA A 94 0.37 -3.32 -2.93
CA ALA A 94 0.95 -3.72 -4.21
C ALA A 94 2.47 -3.90 -4.13
N HIS A 95 2.97 -4.79 -4.97
CA HIS A 95 4.39 -4.93 -5.28
C HIS A 95 4.51 -4.91 -6.80
N LEU A 96 4.98 -3.78 -7.36
CA LEU A 96 5.01 -3.52 -8.80
C LEU A 96 6.36 -3.88 -9.44
N ALA A 97 6.42 -3.89 -10.77
CA ALA A 97 7.62 -4.19 -11.54
C ALA A 97 8.88 -3.43 -11.05
N ALA A 98 9.95 -4.19 -10.80
CA ALA A 98 11.22 -3.65 -10.35
C ALA A 98 12.03 -3.05 -11.51
N HIS A 99 13.22 -2.57 -11.18
CA HIS A 99 14.23 -1.99 -12.08
C HIS A 99 13.97 -0.55 -12.53
N ARG A 100 15.05 0.23 -12.63
CA ARG A 100 15.00 1.70 -12.77
C ARG A 100 14.34 2.11 -14.07
N GLU A 101 14.67 1.41 -15.13
CA GLU A 101 14.21 1.59 -16.51
C GLU A 101 12.73 1.22 -16.72
N ASN A 102 12.15 0.37 -15.87
CA ASN A 102 10.84 -0.24 -16.13
C ASN A 102 9.64 0.59 -15.63
N VAL A 103 9.61 1.88 -15.95
CA VAL A 103 8.50 2.77 -15.57
C VAL A 103 7.20 2.32 -16.22
N ALA A 104 7.24 2.00 -17.52
CA ALA A 104 6.06 1.54 -18.26
C ALA A 104 5.46 0.25 -17.67
N GLY A 105 6.30 -0.69 -17.21
CA GLY A 105 5.84 -1.90 -16.54
C GLY A 105 5.13 -1.61 -15.22
N ARG A 106 5.62 -0.67 -14.40
CA ARG A 106 4.94 -0.25 -13.17
C ARG A 106 3.60 0.43 -13.43
N ASN A 107 3.54 1.29 -14.45
CA ASN A 107 2.29 1.91 -14.85
C ASN A 107 1.27 0.85 -15.31
N ALA A 108 1.70 -0.11 -16.13
CA ALA A 108 0.87 -1.22 -16.58
C ALA A 108 0.43 -2.12 -15.43
N ASP A 109 1.30 -2.44 -14.47
CA ASP A 109 0.97 -3.23 -13.29
C ASP A 109 -0.11 -2.53 -12.45
N TYR A 110 0.00 -1.21 -12.21
CA TYR A 110 -1.03 -0.42 -11.54
C TYR A 110 -2.39 -0.53 -12.25
N LEU A 111 -2.43 -0.31 -13.57
CA LEU A 111 -3.67 -0.40 -14.37
C LEU A 111 -4.25 -1.83 -14.41
N ASN A 112 -3.39 -2.84 -14.42
CA ASN A 112 -3.80 -4.24 -14.37
C ASN A 112 -4.40 -4.62 -13.01
N ILE A 113 -3.79 -4.17 -11.91
CA ILE A 113 -4.37 -4.38 -10.57
C ILE A 113 -5.73 -3.68 -10.48
N LEU A 114 -5.81 -2.45 -10.97
CA LEU A 114 -7.04 -1.67 -10.98
C LEU A 114 -8.17 -2.38 -11.74
N SER A 115 -7.87 -2.94 -12.91
CA SER A 115 -8.87 -3.60 -13.77
C SER A 115 -9.23 -5.03 -13.33
N LYS A 116 -8.28 -5.78 -12.76
CA LYS A 116 -8.45 -7.20 -12.42
C LYS A 116 -8.99 -7.46 -11.03
N ILE A 117 -8.79 -6.54 -10.08
CA ILE A 117 -9.37 -6.69 -8.75
C ILE A 117 -10.88 -6.50 -8.86
N ASP A 118 -11.57 -7.62 -8.69
CA ASP A 118 -13.01 -7.69 -8.59
C ASP A 118 -13.37 -8.37 -7.27
N PHE A 119 -14.30 -7.77 -6.53
CA PHE A 119 -14.66 -8.22 -5.19
C PHE A 119 -15.82 -9.23 -5.23
N LYS A 120 -16.22 -9.75 -6.41
CA LYS A 120 -17.45 -10.54 -6.65
C LYS A 120 -17.57 -11.90 -5.93
N GLU A 121 -16.56 -12.38 -5.21
CA GLU A 121 -16.60 -13.71 -4.58
C GLU A 121 -17.53 -13.85 -3.36
N SER A 122 -18.19 -12.78 -2.87
CA SER A 122 -19.19 -12.91 -1.80
C SER A 122 -20.60 -13.07 -2.38
N ASN A 123 -21.30 -14.16 -2.07
CA ASN A 123 -22.74 -14.32 -2.37
C ASN A 123 -23.65 -13.23 -1.74
N ASP A 124 -23.09 -12.32 -0.93
CA ASP A 124 -23.75 -11.20 -0.27
C ASP A 124 -23.64 -9.87 -1.04
N TYR A 125 -23.45 -9.88 -2.37
CA TYR A 125 -23.57 -8.63 -3.14
C TYR A 125 -24.99 -8.09 -3.03
N PRO A 126 -25.20 -6.86 -2.53
CA PRO A 126 -26.45 -6.18 -2.80
C PRO A 126 -26.43 -5.89 -4.31
N ALA A 127 -27.15 -6.71 -5.09
CA ALA A 127 -27.34 -6.55 -6.52
C ALA A 127 -27.95 -5.18 -6.91
N ASN A 128 -28.32 -4.36 -5.91
CA ASN A 128 -28.89 -3.02 -6.05
C ASN A 128 -28.00 -1.90 -5.49
N ASP A 129 -26.74 -2.14 -5.11
CA ASP A 129 -25.85 -1.05 -4.69
C ASP A 129 -25.30 -0.28 -5.90
N MET A 130 -26.05 0.74 -6.31
CA MET A 130 -25.73 1.66 -7.41
C MET A 130 -24.33 2.29 -7.32
N ARG A 131 -23.68 2.31 -6.15
CA ARG A 131 -22.33 2.87 -5.97
C ARG A 131 -21.26 2.12 -6.78
N PHE A 132 -21.52 0.88 -7.18
CA PHE A 132 -20.59 0.04 -7.95
C PHE A 132 -20.91 -0.02 -9.46
N TYR A 133 -21.90 0.74 -9.93
CA TYR A 133 -22.32 0.81 -11.35
C TYR A 133 -21.84 2.09 -12.05
N SER A 134 -20.91 2.82 -11.45
CA SER A 134 -20.31 4.07 -11.97
C SER A 134 -19.55 3.92 -13.29
N GLY A 135 -19.23 2.69 -13.71
CA GLY A 135 -18.31 2.40 -14.81
C GLY A 135 -16.83 2.49 -14.42
N ASP A 136 -16.54 2.98 -13.22
CA ASP A 136 -15.18 2.99 -12.67
C ASP A 136 -14.78 1.61 -12.13
N PRO A 137 -13.46 1.29 -12.13
CA PRO A 137 -12.94 0.07 -11.54
C PRO A 137 -13.40 -0.14 -10.08
N PRO A 138 -13.68 -1.40 -9.65
CA PRO A 138 -14.28 -1.68 -8.35
C PRO A 138 -13.56 -1.06 -7.14
N ILE A 139 -12.23 -0.98 -7.19
CA ILE A 139 -11.42 -0.32 -6.15
C ILE A 139 -11.84 1.15 -5.98
N LEU A 140 -12.04 1.89 -7.06
CA LEU A 140 -12.31 3.34 -7.02
C LEU A 140 -13.74 3.70 -6.59
N ASN A 141 -14.62 2.71 -6.46
CA ASN A 141 -16.02 2.91 -6.07
C ASN A 141 -16.23 3.11 -4.56
N HIS A 142 -15.17 3.03 -3.76
CA HIS A 142 -15.23 3.21 -2.31
C HIS A 142 -15.19 4.70 -1.93
N ASP A 143 -15.77 5.06 -0.78
CA ASP A 143 -15.67 6.43 -0.23
C ASP A 143 -14.19 6.78 0.03
N PHE A 144 -13.42 5.80 0.50
CA PHE A 144 -11.99 5.90 0.79
C PHE A 144 -11.22 4.76 0.12
N VAL A 145 -10.10 5.10 -0.52
CA VAL A 145 -9.13 4.11 -1.02
C VAL A 145 -7.75 4.46 -0.48
N PHE A 146 -7.07 3.49 0.12
CA PHE A 146 -5.68 3.59 0.53
C PHE A 146 -4.86 2.60 -0.28
N TRP A 147 -3.83 3.10 -0.97
CA TRP A 147 -2.94 2.28 -1.79
C TRP A 147 -1.53 2.36 -1.22
N ILE A 148 -1.02 1.20 -0.81
CA ILE A 148 0.27 1.05 -0.13
C ILE A 148 1.15 0.02 -0.81
N GLY A 149 2.43 -0.01 -0.41
CA GLY A 149 3.35 -1.10 -0.72
C GLY A 149 4.60 -0.67 -1.46
N ASP A 150 5.34 -1.66 -1.98
CA ASP A 150 6.53 -1.45 -2.80
C ASP A 150 6.11 -1.18 -4.25
N LEU A 151 5.87 0.10 -4.53
CA LEU A 151 5.51 0.57 -5.87
C LEU A 151 6.72 0.61 -6.80
N ASN A 152 7.93 0.43 -6.29
CA ASN A 152 9.17 0.25 -7.05
C ASN A 152 9.56 1.39 -8.01
N TYR A 153 8.90 2.55 -7.97
CA TYR A 153 9.34 3.74 -8.71
C TYR A 153 10.68 4.23 -8.16
N ARG A 154 11.54 4.71 -9.07
CA ARG A 154 12.94 5.04 -8.79
C ARG A 154 13.23 6.50 -9.11
N ILE A 155 14.47 6.92 -8.92
CA ILE A 155 15.00 8.17 -9.49
C ILE A 155 15.25 7.96 -10.99
N THR A 156 14.93 8.95 -11.83
CA THR A 156 15.25 8.95 -13.27
C THR A 156 16.74 8.81 -13.53
N ASP A 157 17.13 8.25 -14.67
CA ASP A 157 18.49 7.81 -15.02
C ASP A 157 19.44 8.93 -15.47
N ASP A 158 18.96 10.17 -15.50
CA ASP A 158 19.78 11.38 -15.70
C ASP A 158 20.74 11.65 -14.52
N LEU A 159 20.53 11.01 -13.36
CA LEU A 159 21.52 10.94 -12.28
C LEU A 159 22.20 9.57 -12.24
N THR A 160 23.52 9.56 -12.11
CA THR A 160 24.27 8.32 -11.85
C THR A 160 23.87 7.72 -10.50
N THR A 161 24.17 6.44 -10.30
CA THR A 161 23.83 5.77 -9.04
C THR A 161 24.62 6.38 -7.87
N GLU A 162 25.88 6.72 -8.14
CA GLU A 162 26.83 7.33 -7.22
C GLU A 162 26.35 8.72 -6.78
N GLU A 163 25.88 9.56 -7.70
CA GLU A 163 25.27 10.86 -7.37
C GLU A 163 24.01 10.68 -6.53
N CYS A 164 23.16 9.71 -6.86
CA CYS A 164 21.96 9.43 -6.06
C CYS A 164 22.31 9.06 -4.62
N ILE A 165 23.36 8.24 -4.43
CA ILE A 165 23.84 7.87 -3.09
C ILE A 165 24.39 9.10 -2.37
N GLN A 166 25.25 9.89 -3.02
CA GLN A 166 25.80 11.11 -2.44
C GLN A 166 24.69 12.08 -2.00
N TYR A 167 23.67 12.28 -2.83
CA TYR A 167 22.55 13.19 -2.53
C TYR A 167 21.70 12.66 -1.38
N ALA A 168 21.46 11.35 -1.32
CA ALA A 168 20.73 10.73 -0.21
C ALA A 168 21.51 10.88 1.11
N GLU A 169 22.81 10.60 1.11
CA GLU A 169 23.68 10.69 2.29
C GLU A 169 23.89 12.13 2.78
N THR A 170 23.87 13.11 1.87
CA THR A 170 24.01 14.53 2.20
C THR A 170 22.68 15.25 2.42
N GLY A 171 21.56 14.52 2.42
CA GLY A 171 20.24 15.08 2.70
C GLY A 171 19.68 16.00 1.59
N LYS A 172 20.20 15.92 0.36
CA LYS A 172 19.71 16.69 -0.81
C LYS A 172 18.43 16.08 -1.38
N LEU A 173 17.42 15.90 -0.54
CA LEU A 173 16.19 15.17 -0.91
C LEU A 173 15.40 15.88 -2.02
N ALA A 174 15.38 17.21 -2.04
CA ALA A 174 14.67 17.97 -3.07
C ALA A 174 15.21 17.68 -4.50
N GLU A 175 16.52 17.50 -4.64
CA GLU A 175 17.15 17.17 -5.92
C GLU A 175 16.79 15.76 -6.41
N LEU A 176 16.60 14.82 -5.48
CA LEU A 176 16.12 13.48 -5.81
C LEU A 176 14.62 13.48 -6.11
N LEU A 177 13.81 14.19 -5.32
CA LEU A 177 12.36 14.25 -5.46
C LEU A 177 11.92 14.91 -6.77
N SER A 178 12.68 15.87 -7.30
CA SER A 178 12.39 16.45 -8.62
C SER A 178 12.47 15.43 -9.77
N ARG A 179 13.20 14.33 -9.53
CA ARG A 179 13.51 13.22 -10.45
C ARG A 179 12.84 11.91 -10.05
N GLU A 180 11.92 11.94 -9.09
CA GLU A 180 11.24 10.73 -8.62
C GLU A 180 10.13 10.34 -9.60
N GLN A 181 10.21 9.10 -10.12
CA GLN A 181 9.38 8.64 -11.22
C GLN A 181 7.88 8.61 -10.86
N LEU A 182 7.47 8.22 -9.65
CA LEU A 182 6.05 8.22 -9.30
C LEU A 182 5.47 9.64 -9.29
N LEU A 183 6.19 10.60 -8.72
CA LEU A 183 5.78 12.02 -8.76
C LEU A 183 5.67 12.54 -10.20
N ILE A 184 6.60 12.18 -11.08
CA ILE A 184 6.57 12.55 -12.50
C ILE A 184 5.37 11.93 -13.21
N GLU A 185 5.15 10.63 -13.07
CA GLU A 185 4.09 9.89 -13.77
C GLU A 185 2.69 10.29 -13.26
N ARG A 186 2.55 10.64 -11.97
CA ARG A 186 1.32 11.23 -11.41
C ARG A 186 1.06 12.62 -11.99
N ARG A 187 2.06 13.49 -12.07
CA ARG A 187 1.92 14.82 -12.71
C ARG A 187 1.54 14.74 -14.18
N ARG A 188 2.01 13.71 -14.88
CA ARG A 188 1.65 13.42 -16.28
C ARG A 188 0.25 12.82 -16.43
N GLY A 189 -0.40 12.41 -15.34
CA GLY A 189 -1.72 11.78 -15.37
C GLY A 189 -1.70 10.31 -15.77
N ASN A 190 -0.53 9.66 -15.80
CA ASN A 190 -0.42 8.26 -16.27
C ASN A 190 -0.90 7.24 -15.22
N VAL A 191 -0.81 7.57 -13.94
CA VAL A 191 -1.11 6.68 -12.82
C VAL A 191 -1.72 7.45 -11.64
N PHE A 192 -2.44 6.73 -10.78
CA PHE A 192 -2.98 7.25 -9.52
C PHE A 192 -3.79 8.55 -9.65
N HIS A 193 -4.65 8.64 -10.67
CA HIS A 193 -5.44 9.83 -10.94
C HIS A 193 -6.38 10.20 -9.78
N GLY A 194 -6.24 11.43 -9.30
CA GLY A 194 -6.97 11.96 -8.15
C GLY A 194 -6.69 11.23 -6.84
N PHE A 195 -5.57 10.51 -6.72
CA PHE A 195 -5.00 10.14 -5.43
C PHE A 195 -4.09 11.26 -4.94
N GLU A 196 -4.01 11.38 -3.62
CA GLU A 196 -3.13 12.25 -2.86
C GLU A 196 -1.97 11.46 -2.25
N GLU A 197 -0.88 12.16 -1.94
CA GLU A 197 0.25 11.64 -1.17
C GLU A 197 0.82 12.77 -0.31
N GLY A 198 1.30 12.43 0.89
CA GLY A 198 1.91 13.39 1.79
C GLY A 198 3.27 13.89 1.30
N PRO A 199 3.75 15.03 1.83
CA PRO A 199 5.11 15.48 1.54
C PRO A 199 6.13 14.45 2.07
N ILE A 200 7.00 13.98 1.20
CA ILE A 200 8.08 13.05 1.56
C ILE A 200 9.21 13.84 2.24
N ARG A 201 9.40 13.59 3.54
CA ARG A 201 10.40 14.29 4.39
C ARG A 201 11.45 13.33 4.99
N PHE A 202 11.46 12.08 4.55
CA PHE A 202 12.38 11.03 4.98
C PHE A 202 13.28 10.60 3.81
N PRO A 203 14.50 10.08 4.07
CA PRO A 203 15.41 9.68 3.01
C PRO A 203 14.87 8.47 2.22
N PRO A 204 15.41 8.18 1.02
CA PRO A 204 15.03 7.01 0.23
C PRO A 204 15.09 5.72 1.04
N THR A 205 14.04 4.90 0.94
CA THR A 205 13.81 3.72 1.79
C THR A 205 14.46 2.44 1.25
N TYR A 206 15.04 2.50 0.07
CA TYR A 206 15.74 1.41 -0.61
C TYR A 206 16.99 1.98 -1.30
N LYS A 207 18.11 1.27 -1.50
CA LYS A 207 18.46 -0.09 -1.05
C LYS A 207 19.54 -0.02 0.02
N PHE A 208 19.25 -0.55 1.20
CA PHE A 208 20.19 -0.64 2.30
C PHE A 208 20.94 -1.98 2.31
N GLN A 209 22.06 -2.01 3.03
CA GLN A 209 22.65 -3.28 3.45
C GLN A 209 21.82 -3.80 4.61
N ALA A 210 21.19 -4.97 4.44
CA ALA A 210 20.38 -5.58 5.49
C ALA A 210 21.18 -5.75 6.80
N GLY A 211 20.55 -5.43 7.92
CA GLY A 211 21.14 -5.31 9.25
C GLY A 211 21.84 -3.96 9.50
N THR A 212 21.66 -2.96 8.64
CA THR A 212 22.26 -1.62 8.79
C THR A 212 21.36 -0.48 8.29
N SER A 213 21.80 0.76 8.50
CA SER A 213 21.25 1.97 7.85
C SER A 213 22.21 2.58 6.82
N VAL A 214 23.12 1.77 6.27
CA VAL A 214 24.04 2.18 5.20
C VAL A 214 23.49 1.75 3.85
N TYR A 215 23.48 2.65 2.87
CA TYR A 215 23.11 2.29 1.50
C TYR A 215 24.05 1.22 0.94
N GLU A 216 23.52 0.31 0.12
CA GLU A 216 24.28 -0.77 -0.47
C GLU A 216 25.35 -0.23 -1.43
N LYS A 217 26.61 -0.35 -1.00
CA LYS A 217 27.82 0.11 -1.71
C LYS A 217 28.88 -0.98 -1.79
N ARG A 218 28.59 -2.20 -1.30
CA ARG A 218 29.60 -3.25 -1.23
C ARG A 218 29.95 -3.75 -2.63
N PRO A 219 31.25 -3.90 -2.97
CA PRO A 219 31.68 -4.21 -4.34
C PRO A 219 31.11 -5.52 -4.91
N GLU A 220 30.78 -6.49 -4.05
CA GLU A 220 30.21 -7.78 -4.44
C GLU A 220 28.71 -7.74 -4.76
N LYS A 221 28.05 -6.60 -4.54
CA LYS A 221 26.62 -6.42 -4.79
C LYS A 221 26.40 -5.48 -5.98
N LYS A 222 25.37 -5.78 -6.77
CA LYS A 222 24.94 -4.87 -7.85
C LYS A 222 24.52 -3.54 -7.23
N LEU A 223 25.25 -2.48 -7.58
CA LEU A 223 24.94 -1.12 -7.13
C LEU A 223 23.56 -0.68 -7.63
N ARG A 224 22.78 -0.04 -6.76
CA ARG A 224 21.43 0.46 -7.07
C ARG A 224 21.28 1.86 -6.49
N ALA A 225 20.75 2.78 -7.30
CA ALA A 225 20.39 4.11 -6.83
C ALA A 225 19.36 4.02 -5.69
N PRO A 226 19.55 4.78 -4.61
CA PRO A 226 18.54 4.91 -3.58
C PRO A 226 17.21 5.43 -4.16
N ALA A 227 16.09 4.92 -3.67
CA ALA A 227 14.75 5.27 -4.15
C ALA A 227 13.67 5.18 -3.05
N TRP A 228 12.59 5.96 -3.22
CA TRP A 228 11.35 5.81 -2.46
C TRP A 228 10.44 4.79 -3.15
N CYS A 229 10.79 3.52 -2.97
CA CYS A 229 10.01 2.40 -3.48
C CYS A 229 8.70 2.20 -2.71
N ASP A 230 8.73 2.45 -1.40
CA ASP A 230 7.66 2.13 -0.45
C ASP A 230 6.79 3.36 -0.20
N ARG A 231 5.50 3.30 -0.55
CA ARG A 231 4.63 4.48 -0.64
C ARG A 231 3.27 4.27 0.00
N VAL A 232 2.66 5.36 0.44
CA VAL A 232 1.26 5.41 0.89
C VAL A 232 0.53 6.54 0.18
N LEU A 233 -0.46 6.18 -0.64
CA LEU A 233 -1.34 7.11 -1.33
C LEU A 233 -2.78 6.89 -0.88
N TRP A 234 -3.62 7.92 -0.96
CA TRP A 234 -5.03 7.80 -0.64
C TRP A 234 -5.91 8.56 -1.62
N LYS A 235 -7.19 8.19 -1.66
CA LYS A 235 -8.23 8.89 -2.41
C LYS A 235 -9.48 8.93 -1.56
N ALA A 236 -10.13 10.11 -1.53
CA ALA A 236 -11.44 10.27 -0.93
C ALA A 236 -12.42 10.79 -1.98
N LYS A 237 -13.66 10.30 -1.97
CA LYS A 237 -14.72 10.83 -2.85
C LYS A 237 -15.11 12.26 -2.48
N ILE A 238 -15.12 12.57 -1.19
CA ILE A 238 -15.41 13.91 -0.69
C ILE A 238 -14.10 14.56 -0.27
N PRO A 239 -13.76 15.75 -0.81
CA PRO A 239 -12.57 16.49 -0.41
C PRO A 239 -12.49 16.69 1.11
N ASN A 240 -11.28 16.69 1.68
CA ASN A 240 -11.00 16.92 3.10
C ASN A 240 -11.55 15.89 4.11
N HIS A 241 -12.20 14.81 3.66
CA HIS A 241 -12.61 13.73 4.57
C HIS A 241 -11.44 12.85 5.05
N VAL A 242 -10.27 13.00 4.44
CA VAL A 242 -9.04 12.34 4.87
C VAL A 242 -8.00 13.43 5.14
N GLY A 243 -7.57 13.56 6.38
CA GLY A 243 -6.49 14.42 6.81
C GLY A 243 -5.26 13.60 7.16
N LEU A 244 -4.13 13.86 6.50
CA LEU A 244 -2.86 13.23 6.85
C LEU A 244 -2.32 13.83 8.17
N ILE A 245 -2.08 12.97 9.16
CA ILE A 245 -1.48 13.35 10.45
C ILE A 245 0.05 13.21 10.37
N GLN A 246 0.53 12.08 9.86
CA GLN A 246 1.95 11.76 9.78
C GLN A 246 2.23 10.89 8.57
N TYR A 247 3.37 11.11 7.91
CA TYR A 247 3.91 10.23 6.88
C TYR A 247 5.42 10.13 7.08
N ASN A 248 5.91 8.96 7.46
CA ASN A 248 7.31 8.78 7.83
C ASN A 248 7.84 7.38 7.50
N SER A 249 9.16 7.23 7.51
CA SER A 249 9.83 5.93 7.52
C SER A 249 10.57 5.69 8.83
N ILE A 250 10.59 4.43 9.28
CA ILE A 250 11.28 4.00 10.50
C ILE A 250 12.68 3.51 10.11
N MET A 251 13.67 4.40 10.20
CA MET A 251 15.03 4.15 9.74
C MET A 251 15.83 3.24 10.69
N GLU A 252 15.39 3.15 11.94
CA GLU A 252 15.96 2.36 13.02
C GLU A 252 15.72 0.85 12.83
N LEU A 253 14.70 0.46 12.06
CA LEU A 253 14.47 -0.93 11.71
C LEU A 253 15.30 -1.29 10.47
N ASP A 254 16.20 -2.25 10.63
CA ASP A 254 17.26 -2.52 9.66
C ASP A 254 17.34 -3.96 9.15
N LEU A 255 16.45 -4.84 9.60
CA LEU A 255 16.41 -6.25 9.19
C LEU A 255 16.32 -6.47 7.68
N SER A 256 15.73 -5.51 6.95
CA SER A 256 15.52 -5.56 5.51
C SER A 256 16.43 -4.57 4.77
N ASP A 257 16.62 -4.78 3.47
CA ASP A 257 17.20 -3.77 2.57
C ASP A 257 16.23 -2.64 2.22
N HIS A 258 14.98 -2.72 2.71
CA HIS A 258 13.98 -1.66 2.74
C HIS A 258 13.73 -1.15 4.16
N LYS A 259 13.32 0.11 4.29
CA LYS A 259 12.90 0.72 5.56
C LYS A 259 11.38 0.81 5.64
N PRO A 260 10.73 0.37 6.74
CA PRO A 260 9.28 0.45 6.88
C PRO A 260 8.75 1.87 6.71
N VAL A 261 7.60 2.02 6.06
CA VAL A 261 6.90 3.30 5.89
C VAL A 261 5.55 3.23 6.58
N ASN A 262 5.19 4.28 7.32
CA ASN A 262 3.89 4.41 7.97
C ASN A 262 3.24 5.74 7.61
N ALA A 263 1.91 5.75 7.62
CA ALA A 263 1.13 6.96 7.59
C ALA A 263 -0.06 6.86 8.56
N PHE A 264 -0.37 7.97 9.21
CA PHE A 264 -1.51 8.11 10.11
C PHE A 264 -2.47 9.13 9.53
N PHE A 265 -3.77 8.84 9.62
CA PHE A 265 -4.82 9.64 9.02
C PHE A 265 -5.93 9.90 10.04
N ASP A 266 -6.52 11.07 9.94
CA ASP A 266 -7.84 11.36 10.49
C ASP A 266 -8.86 11.20 9.36
N VAL A 267 -9.88 10.35 9.56
CA VAL A 267 -10.83 9.99 8.50
C VAL A 267 -12.26 10.21 8.98
N GLN A 268 -12.99 11.08 8.27
CA GLN A 268 -14.38 11.39 8.58
C GLN A 268 -15.33 10.35 7.97
N VAL A 269 -15.72 9.38 8.80
CA VAL A 269 -16.66 8.32 8.42
C VAL A 269 -18.11 8.74 8.69
N LYS A 270 -19.03 8.25 7.86
CA LYS A 270 -20.48 8.46 8.04
C LYS A 270 -20.99 7.51 9.12
N HIS A 271 -21.84 8.00 10.01
CA HIS A 271 -22.56 7.18 10.99
C HIS A 271 -24.04 7.56 10.99
N GLN A 272 -24.89 6.66 10.49
CA GLN A 272 -26.33 6.82 10.53
C GLN A 272 -26.86 6.13 11.78
N ILE A 273 -27.40 6.94 12.70
CA ILE A 273 -28.07 6.44 13.90
C ILE A 273 -29.53 6.18 13.52
N GLU A 274 -29.97 4.92 13.58
CA GLU A 274 -31.39 4.61 13.41
C GLU A 274 -32.19 5.28 14.53
N SER A 275 -33.07 6.22 14.18
CA SER A 275 -34.04 6.76 15.14
C SER A 275 -34.96 5.63 15.56
N LYS A 276 -35.03 5.33 16.87
CA LYS A 276 -36.08 4.46 17.42
C LYS A 276 -37.44 5.02 16.95
N LYS A 277 -38.15 4.26 16.12
CA LYS A 277 -39.57 4.53 15.87
C LYS A 277 -40.27 4.32 17.22
N ASN A 278 -40.76 5.41 17.81
CA ASN A 278 -41.72 5.36 18.92
C ASN A 278 -43.01 4.69 18.47
#